data_AF-A0A930FD64-F1
#
_entry.id   AF-A0A930FD64-F1
#
_cell.length_a   1.000
_cell.length_b   1.000
_cell.length_c   1.000
_cell.angle_alpha   90.00
_cell.angle_beta   90.00
_cell.angle_gamma   90.00
#
_symmetry.space_group_name_H-M   'P 1'
#
loop_
_entity.id
_entity.type
_entity.pdbx_description
1 polymer ?
#
loop_
_entity_poly.entity_id
_entity_poly.type
_entity_poly.pdbx_seq_one_letter_code
_entity_poly.pdbx_strand_id
1 'polypeptide(L)' 'MPKVNEITRESWILGAFPEWGTWLNEEIDNTVVEPGTFSMWWLGCVG' A
#
# COMPACT_ATOMS: atom_id res chain seq x y z
N MET A 1 10.10 28.79 -6.99
CA MET A 1 8.97 28.66 -7.94
C MET A 1 7.86 27.89 -7.22
N PRO A 2 6.59 28.27 -7.34
CA PRO A 2 5.52 27.50 -6.70
C PRO A 2 5.37 26.16 -7.43
N LYS A 3 5.48 25.05 -6.69
CA LYS A 3 5.37 23.67 -7.20
C LYS A 3 4.05 23.37 -7.92
N VAL A 4 3.04 24.23 -7.74
CA VAL A 4 1.71 24.08 -8.36
C VAL A 4 1.77 23.98 -9.89
N ASN A 5 2.74 24.63 -10.54
CA ASN A 5 2.89 24.61 -12.00
C ASN A 5 3.54 23.32 -12.52
N GLU A 6 4.11 22.49 -11.64
CA GLU A 6 4.79 21.24 -11.98
C GLU A 6 3.87 20.02 -11.78
N ILE A 7 2.73 20.19 -11.11
CA ILE A 7 1.80 19.12 -10.80
C ILE A 7 0.89 18.87 -12.01
N THR A 8 0.90 17.64 -12.51
CA THR A 8 -0.10 17.13 -13.45
C THR A 8 -1.01 16.12 -12.74
N ARG A 9 -2.11 15.74 -13.39
CA ARG A 9 -2.99 14.67 -12.89
C ARG A 9 -2.20 13.37 -12.72
N GLU A 10 -1.33 13.06 -13.66
CA GLU A 10 -0.52 11.85 -13.69
C GLU A 10 0.50 11.85 -12.55
N SER A 11 1.22 12.95 -12.33
CA SER A 11 2.19 13.05 -11.23
C SER A 11 1.51 12.95 -9.87
N TRP A 12 0.30 13.51 -9.74
CA TRP A 12 -0.48 13.41 -8.52
C TRP A 12 -0.94 11.97 -8.25
N ILE A 13 -1.51 11.29 -9.25
CA ILE A 13 -1.98 9.90 -9.10
C ILE A 13 -0.82 8.97 -8.77
N LEU A 14 0.28 9.05 -9.52
CA LEU A 14 1.45 8.20 -9.31
C LEU A 14 2.17 8.47 -7.98
N GLY A 15 2.04 9.68 -7.44
CA GLY A 15 2.64 10.06 -6.16
C GLY A 15 1.78 9.74 -4.93
N ALA A 16 0.50 9.43 -5.12
CA ALA A 16 -0.46 9.26 -4.02
C ALA A 16 -1.03 7.84 -3.90
N PHE A 17 -1.00 7.04 -4.97
CA PHE A 17 -1.65 5.72 -5.01
C PHE A 17 -0.67 4.58 -5.32
N PRO A 18 -0.95 3.34 -4.85
CA PRO A 18 -2.09 2.96 -4.00
C PRO A 18 -1.96 3.54 -2.59
N GLU A 19 -3.08 3.68 -1.89
CA GLU A 19 -3.18 4.39 -0.61
C GLU A 19 -2.25 3.82 0.47
N TRP A 20 -1.96 2.52 0.39
CA TRP A 20 -1.09 1.82 1.34
C TRP A 20 0.37 1.76 0.88
N GLY A 21 0.71 2.25 -0.31
CA GLY A 21 2.03 2.09 -0.90
C GLY A 21 2.46 0.62 -0.86
N THR A 22 3.58 0.36 -0.19
CA THR A 22 4.14 -0.98 0.06
C THR A 22 3.98 -1.45 1.51
N TRP A 23 3.25 -0.71 2.36
CA TRP A 23 3.19 -0.99 3.80
C TRP A 23 2.75 -2.42 4.11
N LEU A 24 1.62 -2.85 3.53
CA LEU A 24 1.10 -4.19 3.78
C LEU A 24 1.99 -5.28 3.18
N ASN A 25 2.67 -4.99 2.07
CA ASN A 25 3.64 -5.91 1.48
C ASN A 25 4.78 -6.17 2.49
N GLU A 26 5.36 -5.10 3.03
CA GLU A 26 6.42 -5.19 4.03
C GLU A 26 5.95 -5.87 5.32
N GLU A 27 4.70 -5.63 5.75
CA GLU A 27 4.11 -6.28 6.91
C GLU A 27 3.99 -7.80 6.71
N ILE A 28 3.49 -8.24 5.55
CA ILE A 28 3.35 -9.65 5.21
C ILE A 28 4.74 -10.32 5.15
N ASP A 29 5.71 -9.69 4.48
CA ASP A 29 7.08 -10.21 4.35
C ASP A 29 7.77 -10.36 5.72
N ASN A 30 7.52 -9.45 6.66
CA ASN A 30 8.10 -9.48 8.00
C ASN A 30 7.33 -10.36 9.00
N THR A 31 6.16 -10.88 8.63
CA THR A 31 5.35 -11.68 9.55
C THR A 31 5.89 -13.10 9.67
N VAL A 32 6.31 -13.46 10.89
CA VAL A 32 6.69 -14.83 11.24
C VAL A 32 5.45 -15.57 11.73
N VAL A 33 5.04 -16.61 10.99
CA VAL A 33 3.91 -17.46 11.36
C VAL A 33 4.40 -18.61 12.25
N GLU A 34 3.88 -18.68 13.48
CA GLU A 34 4.28 -19.68 14.46
C GLU A 34 3.84 -21.10 14.05
N PRO A 35 4.58 -22.15 14.45
CA PRO A 35 4.22 -23.54 14.14
C PRO A 35 2.79 -23.89 14.60
N GLY A 36 2.00 -24.47 13.69
CA GLY A 36 0.61 -24.86 13.96
C GLY A 36 -0.40 -23.70 13.91
N THR A 37 0.02 -22.51 13.48
CA THR A 37 -0.84 -21.32 13.32
C THR A 37 -0.92 -20.87 11.87
N PHE A 38 -1.81 -19.91 11.58
CA PHE A 38 -1.88 -19.23 10.29
C PHE A 38 -2.21 -17.75 10.49
N SER A 39 -1.76 -16.90 9.58
CA SER A 39 -2.09 -15.47 9.51
C SER A 39 -2.80 -15.17 8.19
N MET A 40 -3.75 -14.24 8.20
CA MET A 40 -4.48 -13.81 7.01
C MET A 40 -4.68 -12.31 7.03
N TRP A 41 -4.64 -11.72 5.84
CA TRP A 41 -4.98 -10.32 5.61
C TRP A 41 -6.17 -10.25 4.68
N TRP A 42 -7.12 -9.40 5.03
CA TRP A 42 -8.25 -9.13 4.16
C TRP A 42 -7.90 -7.96 3.23
N LEU A 43 -7.92 -8.25 1.92
CA LEU A 43 -7.48 -7.32 0.87
C LEU A 43 -8.63 -6.56 0.19
N GLY A 44 -9.84 -6.65 0.74
CA GLY A 44 -11.03 -5.91 0.29
C GLY A 44 -12.16 -6.76 -0.33
N CYS A 45 -13.26 -6.08 -0.62
CA CYS A 45 -14.47 -6.56 -1.32
C CYS A 45 -15.38 -7.55 -0.56
N VAL A 46 -14.97 -8.82 -0.38
CA VAL A 46 -15.90 -9.97 -0.20
C VAL A 46 -17.12 -9.74 0.70
N GLY A 47 -18.27 -9.49 0.06
CA GLY A 47 -19.61 -9.42 0.64
C GLY A 47 -20.57 -10.33 -0.11
#